data_AF-A0A6C0AU80-F1
#
_entry.id   AF-A0A6C0AU80-F1
#
_cell.length_a   1.000
_cell.length_b   1.000
_cell.length_c   1.000
_cell.angle_alpha   90.00
_cell.angle_beta   90.00
_cell.angle_gamma   90.00
#
_symmetry.space_group_name_H-M   'P 1'
#
loop_
_entity.id
_entity.type
_entity.pdbx_description
1 polymer ?
#
loop_
_entity_poly.entity_id
_entity_poly.type
_entity_poly.pdbx_seq_one_letter_code
_entity_poly.pdbx_strand_id
1 'polypeptide(L)'
;MNIVQEEIQSIIDENNIAQEQFSEFLQDKNNMISELHIEDRLHGELDLSILQDNGFKNVTSIIFEEGELISISNIPDNLEKLVCPYNLLTELTELPTSLNYLDIQGNYLSELDTLSLPNLTYLNINENKITTLDPLPQKLESLFANNAQLQSLDFQDVKNIKTIHVSSNPISVIRNMPDSVDDFVAEYNSSIRFENSVVPGENSKTQDREQENTPKISFNEALTIYYKMKGTYEQERKSQIKKIYKKYEDKAEARLKINEYKHPCVKCGNDVETKFFTKDTILKATCGNESSPCSLNIELDTGGYTHLQRELIELKDAVEDGKKNFIILKLDSLFGYNTDEDTKHQYNQRLNEYNFFSELYESALQENKKIYDNDERSLSLQTKQELFAEKVSTIRGMTNEYNQTNNNEYLQLISDMYIKELKPLANEIQQLRYEDSEVEIIDRSPNVPGTAKGKFMEYIENILHQYPASIDSIDSFARKQEKVMVFDI
;
A
#
# COMPACT_ATOMS: atom_id res chain seq x y z
N MET A 1 -21.74 -16.98 -10.86
CA MET A 1 -22.90 -17.27 -9.98
C MET A 1 -22.35 -17.40 -8.58
N ASN A 2 -22.87 -16.64 -7.63
CA ASN A 2 -22.35 -16.56 -6.27
C ASN A 2 -23.03 -17.67 -5.44
N ILE A 3 -22.29 -18.74 -5.13
CA ILE A 3 -22.81 -19.95 -4.44
C ILE A 3 -23.58 -19.58 -3.16
N VAL A 4 -23.11 -18.56 -2.43
CA VAL A 4 -23.73 -18.06 -1.21
C VAL A 4 -25.11 -17.44 -1.46
N GLN A 5 -25.31 -16.75 -2.59
CA GLN A 5 -26.61 -16.17 -2.91
C GLN A 5 -27.65 -17.25 -3.27
N GLU A 6 -27.22 -18.35 -3.87
CA GLU A 6 -28.09 -19.49 -4.15
C GLU A 6 -28.49 -20.21 -2.85
N GLU A 7 -27.55 -20.35 -1.91
CA GLU A 7 -27.79 -20.93 -0.59
C GLU A 7 -28.74 -20.07 0.25
N ILE A 8 -28.49 -18.76 0.33
CA ILE A 8 -29.39 -17.79 0.99
C ILE A 8 -30.80 -17.87 0.40
N GLN A 9 -30.94 -17.89 -0.93
CA GLN A 9 -32.24 -17.98 -1.59
C GLN A 9 -32.95 -19.30 -1.27
N SER A 10 -32.22 -20.42 -1.25
CA SER A 10 -32.76 -21.73 -0.88
C SER A 10 -33.28 -21.75 0.55
N ILE A 11 -32.56 -21.14 1.50
CA ILE A 11 -33.00 -21.07 2.90
C ILE A 11 -34.25 -20.19 3.02
N ILE A 12 -34.29 -19.04 2.34
CA ILE A 12 -35.47 -18.16 2.33
C ILE A 12 -36.71 -18.90 1.82
N ASP A 13 -36.57 -19.67 0.74
CA ASP A 13 -37.69 -20.34 0.08
C ASP A 13 -38.13 -21.63 0.80
N GLU A 14 -37.21 -22.36 1.42
CA GLU A 14 -37.45 -23.73 1.89
C GLU A 14 -37.29 -23.93 3.42
N ASN A 15 -36.52 -23.08 4.11
CA ASN A 15 -36.10 -23.33 5.49
C ASN A 15 -35.95 -22.06 6.35
N ASN A 16 -36.74 -21.01 6.09
CA ASN A 16 -36.72 -19.77 6.87
C ASN A 16 -37.53 -19.92 8.17
N ILE A 17 -36.95 -20.61 9.14
CA ILE A 17 -37.61 -21.02 10.40
C ILE A 17 -36.92 -20.48 11.66
N ALA A 18 -35.87 -19.67 11.54
CA ALA A 18 -35.09 -19.13 12.65
C ALA A 18 -35.98 -18.44 13.69
N GLN A 19 -37.01 -17.70 13.26
CA GLN A 19 -37.94 -17.04 14.17
C GLN A 19 -38.74 -18.04 15.02
N GLU A 20 -39.20 -19.14 14.43
CA GLU A 20 -39.94 -20.19 15.13
C GLU A 20 -39.02 -20.95 16.08
N GLN A 21 -37.83 -21.33 15.62
CA GLN A 21 -36.80 -22.00 16.43
C GLN A 21 -36.40 -21.15 17.65
N PHE A 22 -36.18 -19.84 17.43
CA PHE A 22 -35.82 -18.93 18.51
C PHE A 22 -36.98 -18.72 19.49
N SER A 23 -38.22 -18.65 19.00
CA SER A 23 -39.42 -18.59 19.84
C SER A 23 -39.56 -19.82 20.73
N GLU A 24 -39.36 -21.02 20.18
CA GLU A 24 -39.37 -22.29 20.94
C GLU A 24 -38.25 -22.31 21.99
N PHE A 25 -37.04 -21.88 21.61
CA PHE A 25 -35.91 -21.77 22.53
C PHE A 25 -36.22 -20.88 23.75
N LEU A 26 -36.96 -19.78 23.57
CA LEU A 26 -37.30 -18.86 24.65
C LEU A 26 -38.38 -19.41 25.61
N GLN A 27 -39.23 -20.33 25.19
CA GLN A 27 -40.36 -20.83 26.02
C GLN A 27 -39.90 -21.46 27.33
N ASP A 28 -38.73 -22.12 27.32
CA ASP A 28 -38.17 -22.80 28.48
C ASP A 28 -37.19 -21.93 29.29
N LYS A 29 -37.05 -20.64 28.94
CA LYS A 29 -36.08 -19.73 29.59
C LYS A 29 -36.75 -18.77 30.56
N ASN A 30 -35.98 -18.38 31.57
CA ASN A 30 -36.38 -17.34 32.52
C ASN A 30 -36.16 -15.95 31.90
N ASN A 31 -37.20 -15.12 31.85
CA ASN A 31 -37.15 -13.77 31.28
C ASN A 31 -36.29 -12.76 32.05
N MET A 32 -35.79 -13.13 33.25
CA MET A 32 -34.85 -12.33 34.02
C MET A 32 -33.38 -12.58 33.65
N ILE A 33 -33.12 -13.49 32.70
CA ILE A 33 -31.76 -13.84 32.28
C ILE A 33 -31.08 -12.66 31.58
N SER A 34 -29.77 -12.52 31.80
CA SER A 34 -28.94 -11.49 31.16
C SER A 34 -28.15 -12.00 29.97
N GLU A 35 -27.95 -13.31 29.87
CA GLU A 35 -27.16 -13.95 28.82
C GLU A 35 -27.96 -15.06 28.16
N LEU A 36 -28.09 -15.00 26.84
CA LEU A 36 -28.70 -16.04 26.03
C LEU A 36 -27.61 -16.72 25.20
N HIS A 37 -27.46 -18.03 25.40
CA HIS A 37 -26.61 -18.87 24.57
C HIS A 37 -27.51 -19.85 23.82
N ILE A 38 -27.57 -19.67 22.51
CA ILE A 38 -28.38 -20.46 21.59
C ILE A 38 -27.46 -21.52 21.00
N GLU A 39 -27.57 -22.74 21.53
CA GLU A 39 -26.78 -23.89 21.08
C GLU A 39 -27.35 -24.51 19.79
N ASP A 40 -28.61 -24.22 19.47
CA ASP A 40 -29.29 -24.73 18.28
C ASP A 40 -28.89 -23.96 17.03
N ARG A 41 -28.75 -24.68 15.92
CA ARG A 41 -28.50 -24.08 14.60
C ARG A 41 -29.78 -23.42 14.11
N LEU A 42 -29.74 -22.09 13.96
CA LEU A 42 -30.86 -21.31 13.45
C LEU A 42 -30.77 -21.18 11.93
N HIS A 43 -31.93 -21.24 11.25
CA HIS A 43 -32.02 -21.23 9.79
C HIS A 43 -32.90 -20.09 9.28
N GLY A 44 -32.31 -19.07 8.65
CA GLY A 44 -33.04 -17.97 8.03
C GLY A 44 -32.93 -16.63 8.76
N GLU A 45 -34.00 -15.85 8.73
CA GLU A 45 -34.04 -14.47 9.22
C GLU A 45 -34.53 -14.42 10.68
N LEU A 46 -33.89 -13.56 11.49
CA LEU A 46 -34.23 -13.43 12.91
C LEU A 46 -34.53 -11.97 13.28
N ASP A 47 -35.70 -11.77 13.87
CA ASP A 47 -36.12 -10.51 14.49
C ASP A 47 -36.08 -10.65 16.02
N LEU A 48 -35.17 -9.91 16.65
CA LEU A 48 -34.95 -9.93 18.09
C LEU A 48 -35.98 -9.10 18.90
N SER A 49 -36.93 -8.42 18.25
CA SER A 49 -38.06 -7.77 18.94
C SER A 49 -38.89 -8.77 19.78
N ILE A 50 -38.86 -10.05 19.41
CA ILE A 50 -39.47 -11.15 20.16
C ILE A 50 -38.96 -11.26 21.61
N LEU A 51 -37.73 -10.80 21.90
CA LEU A 51 -37.21 -10.72 23.27
C LEU A 51 -38.05 -9.73 24.10
N GLN A 52 -38.33 -8.55 23.55
CA GLN A 52 -39.16 -7.55 24.21
C GLN A 52 -40.59 -8.05 24.39
N ASP A 53 -41.16 -8.69 23.37
CA ASP A 53 -42.52 -9.23 23.39
C ASP A 53 -42.71 -10.33 24.44
N ASN A 54 -41.67 -11.16 24.67
CA ASN A 54 -41.67 -12.21 25.68
C ASN A 54 -41.12 -11.74 27.04
N GLY A 55 -40.84 -10.44 27.20
CA GLY A 55 -40.47 -9.82 28.48
C GLY A 55 -39.01 -10.00 28.90
N PHE A 56 -38.12 -10.42 28.01
CA PHE A 56 -36.67 -10.53 28.21
C PHE A 56 -36.00 -9.15 28.16
N LYS A 57 -36.20 -8.34 29.21
CA LYS A 57 -35.74 -6.94 29.26
C LYS A 57 -34.29 -6.75 29.76
N ASN A 58 -33.69 -7.80 30.30
CA ASN A 58 -32.38 -7.72 30.96
C ASN A 58 -31.25 -8.34 30.14
N VAL A 59 -31.52 -8.80 28.91
CA VAL A 59 -30.53 -9.48 28.06
C VAL A 59 -29.47 -8.48 27.62
N THR A 60 -28.24 -8.69 28.05
CA THR A 60 -27.06 -7.89 27.70
C THR A 60 -26.05 -8.69 26.87
N SER A 61 -26.16 -10.02 26.80
CA SER A 61 -25.28 -10.87 26.00
C SER A 61 -26.11 -11.89 25.20
N ILE A 62 -25.86 -11.97 23.90
CA ILE A 62 -26.45 -12.99 23.02
C ILE A 62 -25.32 -13.69 22.26
N ILE A 63 -25.33 -15.02 22.32
CA ILE A 63 -24.36 -15.90 21.70
C ILE A 63 -25.11 -16.91 20.84
N PHE A 64 -24.90 -16.85 19.54
CA PHE A 64 -25.35 -17.83 18.57
C PHE A 64 -24.19 -18.78 18.24
N GLU A 65 -24.48 -20.06 18.05
CA GLU A 65 -23.56 -21.03 17.46
C GLU A 65 -23.54 -20.93 15.92
N GLU A 66 -22.65 -21.71 15.29
CA GLU A 66 -22.62 -21.87 13.83
C GLU A 66 -23.99 -22.28 13.28
N GLY A 67 -24.39 -21.70 12.15
CA GLY A 67 -25.74 -21.87 11.63
C GLY A 67 -25.95 -21.30 10.24
N GLU A 68 -27.21 -21.06 9.91
CA GLU A 68 -27.66 -20.56 8.62
C GLU A 68 -28.48 -19.25 8.79
N LEU A 69 -28.10 -18.41 9.77
CA LEU A 69 -28.71 -17.09 9.94
C LEU A 69 -28.31 -16.17 8.78
N ILE A 70 -29.31 -15.55 8.16
CA ILE A 70 -29.16 -14.66 7.00
C ILE A 70 -29.18 -13.19 7.44
N SER A 71 -30.01 -12.86 8.42
CA SER A 71 -30.14 -11.50 8.94
C SER A 71 -30.54 -11.53 10.42
N ILE A 72 -30.10 -10.50 11.15
CA ILE A 72 -30.50 -10.23 12.53
C ILE A 72 -30.98 -8.78 12.57
N SER A 73 -32.21 -8.57 13.04
CA SER A 73 -32.84 -7.25 13.12
C SER A 73 -33.38 -6.94 14.53
N ASN A 74 -33.64 -5.66 14.81
CA ASN A 74 -34.17 -5.17 16.08
C ASN A 74 -33.34 -5.61 17.31
N ILE A 75 -32.02 -5.44 17.21
CA ILE A 75 -31.08 -5.79 18.28
C ILE A 75 -31.38 -4.90 19.52
N PRO A 76 -31.48 -5.46 20.74
CA PRO A 76 -31.83 -4.68 21.94
C PRO A 76 -30.84 -3.54 22.24
N ASP A 77 -31.35 -2.34 22.55
CA ASP A 77 -30.56 -1.13 22.85
C ASP A 77 -29.53 -1.30 24.00
N ASN A 78 -29.79 -2.24 24.92
CA ASN A 78 -28.96 -2.52 26.09
C ASN A 78 -28.01 -3.70 25.89
N LEU A 79 -27.87 -4.22 24.66
CA LEU A 79 -26.98 -5.34 24.37
C LEU A 79 -25.51 -4.91 24.40
N GLU A 80 -24.73 -5.55 25.26
CA GLU A 80 -23.31 -5.29 25.46
C GLU A 80 -22.42 -6.26 24.67
N LYS A 81 -22.89 -7.50 24.44
CA LYS A 81 -22.13 -8.56 23.76
C LYS A 81 -22.98 -9.28 22.72
N LEU A 82 -22.47 -9.36 21.48
CA LEU A 82 -23.06 -10.15 20.40
C LEU A 82 -22.00 -11.07 19.80
N VAL A 83 -22.29 -12.37 19.75
CA VAL A 83 -21.45 -13.40 19.14
C VAL A 83 -22.31 -14.19 18.16
N CYS A 84 -21.91 -14.20 16.88
CA CYS A 84 -22.61 -14.89 15.80
C CYS A 84 -21.61 -15.38 14.72
N PRO A 85 -20.68 -16.29 15.06
CA PRO A 85 -19.69 -16.80 14.13
C PRO A 85 -20.30 -17.80 13.15
N TYR A 86 -19.69 -17.96 11.97
CA TYR A 86 -19.99 -18.98 10.96
C TYR A 86 -21.49 -19.09 10.62
N ASN A 87 -22.03 -17.98 10.13
CA ASN A 87 -23.40 -17.86 9.63
C ASN A 87 -23.40 -17.23 8.22
N LEU A 88 -24.56 -16.89 7.68
CA LEU A 88 -24.72 -16.36 6.32
C LEU A 88 -25.05 -14.86 6.30
N LEU A 89 -24.68 -14.11 7.34
CA LEU A 89 -25.02 -12.69 7.44
C LEU A 89 -24.36 -11.90 6.29
N THR A 90 -25.16 -11.17 5.52
CA THR A 90 -24.67 -10.27 4.46
C THR A 90 -24.64 -8.80 4.88
N GLU A 91 -25.45 -8.46 5.88
CA GLU A 91 -25.54 -7.13 6.46
C GLU A 91 -25.77 -7.24 7.97
N LEU A 92 -25.32 -6.24 8.71
CA LEU A 92 -25.59 -6.09 10.13
C LEU A 92 -25.67 -4.59 10.44
N THR A 93 -26.88 -4.11 10.65
CA THR A 93 -27.19 -2.68 10.83
C THR A 93 -27.82 -2.45 12.20
N GLU A 94 -27.97 -1.17 12.57
CA GLU A 94 -28.65 -0.75 13.81
C GLU A 94 -28.07 -1.36 15.10
N LEU A 95 -26.75 -1.58 15.13
CA LEU A 95 -26.07 -2.08 16.32
C LEU A 95 -26.14 -1.06 17.48
N PRO A 96 -26.37 -1.51 18.73
CA PRO A 96 -26.59 -0.63 19.86
C PRO A 96 -25.29 0.02 20.35
N THR A 97 -25.38 1.29 20.77
CA THR A 97 -24.22 2.04 21.29
C THR A 97 -23.63 1.48 22.61
N SER A 98 -24.36 0.59 23.28
CA SER A 98 -23.94 -0.12 24.49
C SER A 98 -22.99 -1.30 24.19
N LEU A 99 -22.90 -1.72 22.93
CA LEU A 99 -22.08 -2.86 22.51
C LEU A 99 -20.59 -2.62 22.80
N ASN A 100 -19.98 -3.55 23.52
CA ASN A 100 -18.57 -3.54 23.88
C ASN A 100 -17.78 -4.74 23.29
N TYR A 101 -18.48 -5.81 22.91
CA TYR A 101 -17.91 -7.03 22.35
C TYR A 101 -18.74 -7.49 21.14
N LEU A 102 -18.10 -7.55 19.96
CA LEU A 102 -18.71 -8.03 18.72
C LEU A 102 -17.84 -9.11 18.09
N ASP A 103 -18.41 -10.29 17.88
CA ASP A 103 -17.80 -11.39 17.14
C ASP A 103 -18.76 -11.89 16.06
N ILE A 104 -18.40 -11.67 14.80
CA ILE A 104 -19.16 -12.07 13.62
C ILE A 104 -18.25 -12.75 12.59
N GLN A 105 -17.25 -13.49 13.08
CA GLN A 105 -16.32 -14.24 12.24
C GLN A 105 -17.05 -15.18 11.27
N GLY A 106 -16.55 -15.35 10.04
CA GLY A 106 -17.06 -16.35 9.10
C GLY A 106 -18.46 -16.04 8.56
N ASN A 107 -18.73 -14.77 8.28
CA ASN A 107 -19.96 -14.32 7.61
C ASN A 107 -19.61 -13.67 6.24
N TYR A 108 -20.57 -13.01 5.60
CA TYR A 108 -20.41 -12.45 4.25
C TYR A 108 -20.63 -10.93 4.21
N LEU A 109 -20.40 -10.23 5.31
CA LEU A 109 -20.55 -8.78 5.38
C LEU A 109 -19.56 -8.08 4.45
N SER A 110 -20.05 -7.13 3.66
CA SER A 110 -19.20 -6.23 2.84
C SER A 110 -18.89 -4.90 3.50
N GLU A 111 -19.68 -4.52 4.50
CA GLU A 111 -19.58 -3.26 5.23
C GLU A 111 -19.97 -3.46 6.70
N LEU A 112 -19.44 -2.61 7.57
CA LEU A 112 -19.79 -2.55 8.99
C LEU A 112 -19.60 -1.11 9.48
N ASP A 113 -20.64 -0.50 10.03
CA ASP A 113 -20.53 0.84 10.62
C ASP A 113 -19.94 0.78 12.04
N THR A 114 -18.63 1.01 12.14
CA THR A 114 -17.91 1.08 13.41
C THR A 114 -18.05 2.43 14.12
N LEU A 115 -18.47 3.49 13.42
CA LEU A 115 -18.57 4.85 13.99
C LEU A 115 -19.68 4.92 15.05
N SER A 116 -20.75 4.14 14.85
CA SER A 116 -21.89 4.05 15.76
C SER A 116 -21.61 3.24 17.04
N LEU A 117 -20.39 2.72 17.22
CA LEU A 117 -20.00 1.83 18.32
C LEU A 117 -18.93 2.43 19.25
N PRO A 118 -19.21 3.54 19.97
CA PRO A 118 -18.21 4.27 20.74
C PRO A 118 -17.66 3.51 21.97
N ASN A 119 -18.32 2.43 22.38
CA ASN A 119 -17.94 1.61 23.52
C ASN A 119 -17.28 0.28 23.14
N LEU A 120 -17.08 0.01 21.85
CA LEU A 120 -16.52 -1.24 21.38
C LEU A 120 -15.06 -1.39 21.83
N THR A 121 -14.76 -2.50 22.48
CA THR A 121 -13.42 -2.86 22.98
C THR A 121 -12.86 -4.09 22.27
N TYR A 122 -13.73 -5.00 21.80
CA TYR A 122 -13.35 -6.20 21.08
C TYR A 122 -14.16 -6.29 19.78
N LEU A 123 -13.45 -6.47 18.65
CA LEU A 123 -14.05 -6.68 17.33
C LEU A 123 -13.38 -7.87 16.64
N ASN A 124 -14.17 -8.90 16.35
CA ASN A 124 -13.78 -10.01 15.49
C ASN A 124 -14.68 -10.07 14.25
N ILE A 125 -14.07 -9.83 13.09
CA ILE A 125 -14.68 -9.86 11.76
C ILE A 125 -13.89 -10.75 10.82
N ASN A 126 -13.10 -11.69 11.35
CA ASN A 126 -12.35 -12.66 10.55
C ASN A 126 -13.25 -13.30 9.48
N GLU A 127 -12.69 -13.61 8.31
CA GLU A 127 -13.40 -14.34 7.24
C GLU A 127 -14.70 -13.65 6.77
N ASN A 128 -14.69 -12.32 6.64
CA ASN A 128 -15.76 -11.52 6.01
C ASN A 128 -15.28 -10.89 4.68
N LYS A 129 -16.07 -10.01 4.07
CA LYS A 129 -15.74 -9.29 2.81
C LYS A 129 -15.67 -7.77 2.99
N ILE A 130 -15.32 -7.32 4.21
CA ILE A 130 -15.23 -5.92 4.60
C ILE A 130 -13.97 -5.26 4.01
N THR A 131 -14.18 -4.35 3.06
CA THR A 131 -13.07 -3.66 2.39
C THR A 131 -12.48 -2.48 3.16
N THR A 132 -13.25 -1.86 4.06
CA THR A 132 -12.86 -0.66 4.82
C THR A 132 -13.43 -0.66 6.24
N LEU A 133 -12.66 -0.17 7.22
CA LEU A 133 -13.09 0.01 8.62
C LEU A 133 -12.79 1.41 9.19
N ASP A 134 -12.35 2.36 8.35
CA ASP A 134 -11.96 3.69 8.82
C ASP A 134 -13.20 4.62 8.92
N PRO A 135 -13.44 5.27 10.08
CA PRO A 135 -12.64 5.27 11.31
C PRO A 135 -12.95 4.10 12.27
N LEU A 136 -11.93 3.66 13.00
CA LEU A 136 -12.03 2.65 14.05
C LEU A 136 -12.58 3.20 15.38
N PRO A 137 -13.24 2.37 16.22
CA PRO A 137 -13.74 2.80 17.54
C PRO A 137 -12.60 3.21 18.49
N GLN A 138 -12.74 4.37 19.14
CA GLN A 138 -11.67 4.96 19.98
C GLN A 138 -11.25 4.09 21.18
N LYS A 139 -12.17 3.26 21.69
CA LYS A 139 -11.94 2.38 22.84
C LYS A 139 -11.49 0.96 22.46
N LEU A 140 -11.25 0.70 21.17
CA LEU A 140 -10.90 -0.64 20.70
C LEU A 140 -9.58 -1.11 21.33
N GLU A 141 -9.59 -2.30 21.92
CA GLU A 141 -8.45 -2.97 22.55
C GLU A 141 -7.96 -4.17 21.74
N SER A 142 -8.85 -4.84 21.01
CA SER A 142 -8.54 -6.02 20.20
C SER A 142 -9.28 -5.99 18.86
N LEU A 143 -8.53 -6.18 17.78
CA LEU A 143 -9.03 -6.28 16.40
C LEU A 143 -8.58 -7.60 15.77
N PHE A 144 -9.54 -8.42 15.37
CA PHE A 144 -9.33 -9.61 14.54
C PHE A 144 -10.07 -9.42 13.22
N ALA A 145 -9.31 -9.27 12.14
CA ALA A 145 -9.82 -9.02 10.80
C ALA A 145 -9.01 -9.78 9.74
N ASN A 146 -8.63 -11.01 10.04
CA ASN A 146 -7.96 -11.89 9.10
C ASN A 146 -8.91 -12.24 7.94
N ASN A 147 -8.42 -12.27 6.70
CA ASN A 147 -9.21 -12.62 5.52
C ASN A 147 -10.53 -11.81 5.39
N ALA A 148 -10.45 -10.49 5.59
CA ALA A 148 -11.59 -9.57 5.51
C ALA A 148 -11.65 -8.77 4.20
N GLN A 149 -10.60 -8.80 3.36
CA GLN A 149 -10.42 -7.96 2.15
C GLN A 149 -10.09 -6.48 2.40
N LEU A 150 -9.55 -6.15 3.58
CA LEU A 150 -9.14 -4.79 3.94
C LEU A 150 -8.01 -4.25 3.06
N GLN A 151 -8.10 -2.99 2.64
CA GLN A 151 -7.07 -2.34 1.80
C GLN A 151 -6.13 -1.40 2.57
N SER A 152 -6.62 -0.83 3.67
CA SER A 152 -5.85 0.03 4.59
C SER A 152 -6.46 0.03 5.99
N LEU A 153 -5.68 0.49 6.96
CA LEU A 153 -6.16 0.76 8.33
C LEU A 153 -5.55 2.05 8.87
N ASP A 154 -6.34 2.83 9.60
CA ASP A 154 -5.89 4.02 10.31
C ASP A 154 -6.28 3.99 11.80
N PHE A 155 -5.27 4.09 12.67
CA PHE A 155 -5.42 4.06 14.12
C PHE A 155 -5.35 5.46 14.79
N GLN A 156 -5.52 6.55 14.03
CA GLN A 156 -5.33 7.94 14.51
C GLN A 156 -5.96 8.25 15.88
N ASP A 157 -7.14 7.71 16.17
CA ASP A 157 -7.88 7.94 17.41
C ASP A 157 -7.99 6.72 18.35
N VAL A 158 -7.29 5.62 18.03
CA VAL A 158 -7.34 4.36 18.80
C VAL A 158 -6.08 4.22 19.64
N LYS A 159 -6.14 4.58 20.92
CA LYS A 159 -4.94 4.65 21.79
C LYS A 159 -4.71 3.43 22.68
N ASN A 160 -5.72 2.59 22.83
CA ASN A 160 -5.71 1.48 23.78
C ASN A 160 -5.59 0.10 23.11
N ILE A 161 -5.38 0.06 21.80
CA ILE A 161 -5.32 -1.20 21.07
C ILE A 161 -4.03 -1.96 21.40
N LYS A 162 -4.20 -3.23 21.77
CA LYS A 162 -3.12 -4.13 22.21
C LYS A 162 -2.90 -5.27 21.25
N THR A 163 -3.98 -5.74 20.62
CA THR A 163 -3.96 -6.91 19.74
C THR A 163 -4.55 -6.57 18.38
N ILE A 164 -3.79 -6.85 17.32
CA ILE A 164 -4.18 -6.60 15.93
C ILE A 164 -3.79 -7.81 15.08
N HIS A 165 -4.78 -8.55 14.62
CA HIS A 165 -4.59 -9.70 13.71
C HIS A 165 -5.31 -9.41 12.39
N VAL A 166 -4.55 -9.14 11.34
CA VAL A 166 -5.04 -8.65 10.04
C VAL A 166 -4.44 -9.41 8.86
N SER A 167 -4.11 -10.68 9.07
CA SER A 167 -3.48 -11.53 8.07
C SER A 167 -4.40 -11.82 6.87
N SER A 168 -3.81 -12.13 5.71
CA SER A 168 -4.55 -12.49 4.49
C SER A 168 -5.50 -11.39 4.00
N ASN A 169 -5.06 -10.13 4.01
CA ASN A 169 -5.79 -9.02 3.41
C ASN A 169 -4.95 -8.33 2.31
N PRO A 170 -5.55 -7.58 1.38
CA PRO A 170 -4.81 -6.73 0.44
C PRO A 170 -4.36 -5.40 1.09
N ILE A 171 -3.97 -5.39 2.38
CA ILE A 171 -3.59 -4.14 3.07
C ILE A 171 -2.29 -3.61 2.46
N SER A 172 -2.34 -2.38 1.96
CA SER A 172 -1.16 -1.68 1.42
C SER A 172 -0.58 -0.66 2.39
N VAL A 173 -1.38 -0.16 3.33
CA VAL A 173 -0.98 0.88 4.30
C VAL A 173 -1.63 0.65 5.67
N ILE A 174 -0.83 0.81 6.72
CA ILE A 174 -1.28 1.00 8.11
C ILE A 174 -0.79 2.36 8.60
N ARG A 175 -1.69 3.19 9.14
CA ARG A 175 -1.38 4.54 9.66
C ARG A 175 -1.58 4.63 11.16
N ASN A 176 -0.74 5.45 11.80
CA ASN A 176 -0.90 5.92 13.18
C ASN A 176 -1.03 4.79 14.22
N MET A 177 -0.42 3.63 13.97
CA MET A 177 -0.48 2.49 14.90
C MET A 177 0.21 2.88 16.21
N PRO A 178 -0.49 2.76 17.35
CA PRO A 178 0.04 3.21 18.62
C PRO A 178 1.08 2.25 19.19
N ASP A 179 1.93 2.77 20.07
CA ASP A 179 2.95 1.98 20.79
C ASP A 179 2.36 0.97 21.79
N SER A 180 1.04 1.00 22.03
CA SER A 180 0.33 0.07 22.92
C SER A 180 0.15 -1.33 22.34
N VAL A 181 0.48 -1.54 21.06
CA VAL A 181 0.30 -2.82 20.38
C VAL A 181 1.37 -3.80 20.83
N ASP A 182 0.94 -4.81 21.58
CA ASP A 182 1.80 -5.88 22.09
C ASP A 182 1.81 -7.11 21.17
N ASP A 183 0.66 -7.40 20.53
CA ASP A 183 0.44 -8.57 19.68
C ASP A 183 -0.05 -8.16 18.29
N PHE A 184 0.86 -8.19 17.31
CA PHE A 184 0.58 -7.79 15.93
C PHE A 184 0.90 -8.93 14.96
N VAL A 185 -0.11 -9.35 14.20
CA VAL A 185 0.00 -10.41 13.18
C VAL A 185 -0.63 -9.90 11.89
N ALA A 186 0.15 -9.81 10.81
CA ALA A 186 -0.31 -9.32 9.51
C ALA A 186 0.30 -10.10 8.33
N GLU A 187 0.40 -11.42 8.47
CA GLU A 187 0.95 -12.30 7.44
C GLU A 187 0.10 -12.28 6.17
N TYR A 188 0.66 -12.65 5.01
CA TYR A 188 -0.07 -12.75 3.74
C TYR A 188 -0.82 -11.47 3.32
N ASN A 189 -0.27 -10.31 3.68
CA ASN A 189 -0.69 -9.03 3.12
C ASN A 189 0.16 -8.62 1.91
N SER A 190 -0.37 -7.74 1.08
CA SER A 190 0.47 -6.91 0.20
C SER A 190 1.52 -6.18 1.05
N SER A 191 2.67 -5.82 0.50
CA SER A 191 3.74 -5.14 1.25
C SER A 191 3.22 -3.93 2.04
N ILE A 192 2.93 -4.12 3.34
CA ILE A 192 2.28 -3.11 4.18
C ILE A 192 3.27 -1.97 4.42
N ARG A 193 2.91 -0.76 3.99
CA ARG A 193 3.60 0.46 4.36
C ARG A 193 3.04 1.00 5.67
N PHE A 194 3.91 1.13 6.66
CA PHE A 194 3.56 1.73 7.95
C PHE A 194 3.84 3.24 7.92
N GLU A 195 2.82 4.06 8.15
CA GLU A 195 2.93 5.51 8.28
C GLU A 195 2.69 5.90 9.75
N ASN A 196 3.56 6.75 10.34
CA ASN A 196 3.43 7.20 11.73
C ASN A 196 3.23 6.06 12.75
N SER A 197 3.90 4.92 12.55
CA SER A 197 3.68 3.68 13.30
C SER A 197 5.01 3.05 13.70
N VAL A 198 5.09 2.46 14.89
CA VAL A 198 6.25 1.65 15.30
C VAL A 198 6.02 0.21 14.85
N VAL A 199 6.95 -0.37 14.09
CA VAL A 199 6.81 -1.74 13.55
C VAL A 199 7.05 -2.77 14.68
N PRO A 200 6.08 -3.65 14.99
CA PRO A 200 6.25 -4.67 16.02
C PRO A 200 7.10 -5.82 15.47
N GLY A 201 8.17 -6.20 16.18
CA GLY A 201 9.01 -7.36 15.83
C GLY A 201 10.48 -7.06 15.50
N GLU A 202 10.90 -5.80 15.38
CA GLU A 202 12.33 -5.46 15.49
C GLU A 202 12.74 -5.55 16.97
N ASN A 203 13.46 -6.63 17.32
CA ASN A 203 13.95 -6.90 18.67
C ASN A 203 14.51 -5.67 19.39
N SER A 204 13.75 -5.18 20.36
CA SER A 204 14.14 -4.23 21.39
C SER A 204 15.13 -4.89 22.37
N LYS A 205 16.42 -4.83 22.03
CA LYS A 205 17.52 -4.88 23.00
C LYS A 205 18.44 -3.66 22.92
N THR A 206 17.86 -2.49 22.68
CA THR A 206 18.49 -1.18 22.91
C THR A 206 17.40 -0.14 23.16
N GLN A 207 16.60 -0.31 24.22
CA GLN A 207 15.74 0.76 24.69
C GLN A 207 15.90 0.93 26.20
N ASP A 208 16.92 1.71 26.55
CA ASP A 208 16.95 2.48 27.79
C ASP A 208 17.49 3.92 27.55
N ARG A 209 17.63 4.39 26.30
CA ARG A 209 18.19 5.72 26.00
C ARG A 209 17.63 6.51 24.80
N GLU A 210 16.59 6.04 24.10
CA GLU A 210 16.12 6.72 22.87
C GLU A 210 14.62 7.06 22.87
N GLN A 211 14.08 7.51 24.00
CA GLN A 211 12.70 8.00 24.08
C GLN A 211 12.53 9.53 23.96
N GLU A 212 13.55 10.29 23.52
CA GLU A 212 13.42 11.76 23.41
C GLU A 212 13.54 12.38 22.02
N ASN A 213 13.94 11.65 20.96
CA ASN A 213 14.20 12.27 19.65
C ASN A 213 13.74 11.42 18.45
N THR A 214 12.47 11.03 18.39
CA THR A 214 11.89 10.67 17.08
C THR A 214 11.55 11.96 16.33
N PRO A 215 12.11 12.18 15.12
CA PRO A 215 11.82 13.39 14.34
C PRO A 215 10.33 13.47 14.01
N LYS A 216 9.66 14.58 14.39
CA LYS A 216 8.20 14.81 14.18
C LYS A 216 7.79 15.08 12.73
N ILE A 217 8.68 14.82 11.76
CA ILE A 217 8.48 15.17 10.35
C ILE A 217 8.47 13.90 9.50
N SER A 218 7.55 13.83 8.54
CA SER A 218 7.48 12.68 7.63
C SER A 218 8.70 12.63 6.71
N PHE A 219 9.06 11.43 6.23
CA PHE A 219 10.18 11.27 5.31
C PHE A 219 10.03 12.12 4.05
N ASN A 220 8.84 12.16 3.44
CA ASN A 220 8.58 12.95 2.24
C ASN A 220 8.70 14.46 2.46
N GLU A 221 8.22 14.96 3.61
CA GLU A 221 8.40 16.36 3.98
C GLU A 221 9.88 16.67 4.22
N ALA A 222 10.59 15.81 4.95
CA ALA A 222 12.01 15.95 5.22
C ALA A 222 12.84 15.93 3.93
N LEU A 223 12.52 15.04 2.99
CA LEU A 223 13.15 14.91 1.68
C LEU A 223 12.91 16.16 0.81
N THR A 224 11.66 16.65 0.80
CA THR A 224 11.29 17.88 0.09
C THR A 224 12.07 19.08 0.63
N ILE A 225 12.15 19.22 1.94
CA ILE A 225 12.93 20.29 2.59
C ILE A 225 14.41 20.14 2.26
N TYR A 226 14.97 18.93 2.35
CA TYR A 226 16.37 18.66 2.02
C TYR A 226 16.73 19.13 0.60
N TYR A 227 15.97 18.70 -0.41
CA TYR A 227 16.25 19.09 -1.81
C TYR A 227 15.97 20.56 -2.10
N LYS A 228 14.94 21.15 -1.48
CA LYS A 228 14.67 22.59 -1.59
C LYS A 228 15.80 23.42 -0.99
N MET A 229 16.31 23.00 0.17
CA MET A 229 17.42 23.67 0.86
C MET A 229 18.71 23.53 0.05
N LYS A 230 19.03 22.32 -0.43
CA LYS A 230 20.18 22.06 -1.31
C LYS A 230 20.10 22.89 -2.60
N GLY A 231 18.95 22.91 -3.26
CA GLY A 231 18.72 23.65 -4.50
C GLY A 231 18.92 25.16 -4.33
N THR A 232 18.29 25.75 -3.31
CA THR A 232 18.47 27.18 -2.98
C THR A 232 19.94 27.49 -2.69
N TYR A 233 20.59 26.71 -1.83
CA TYR A 233 21.99 26.88 -1.45
C TYR A 233 22.94 26.80 -2.67
N GLU A 234 22.77 25.81 -3.54
CA GLU A 234 23.60 25.64 -4.72
C GLU A 234 23.39 26.76 -5.75
N GLN A 235 22.15 27.24 -5.93
CA GLN A 235 21.84 28.37 -6.81
C GLN A 235 22.46 29.67 -6.31
N GLU A 236 22.32 29.97 -5.01
CA GLU A 236 22.89 31.16 -4.39
C GLU A 236 24.42 31.13 -4.44
N ARG A 237 25.04 30.00 -4.08
CA ARG A 237 26.48 29.78 -4.21
C ARG A 237 26.96 29.99 -5.64
N LYS A 238 26.28 29.40 -6.63
CA LYS A 238 26.59 29.57 -8.06
C LYS A 238 26.48 31.02 -8.50
N SER A 239 25.48 31.76 -8.01
CA SER A 239 25.30 33.19 -8.28
C SER A 239 26.45 34.02 -7.71
N GLN A 240 26.88 33.75 -6.47
CA GLN A 240 28.01 34.44 -5.84
C GLN A 240 29.34 34.11 -6.52
N ILE A 241 29.59 32.85 -6.86
CA ILE A 241 30.77 32.44 -7.64
C ILE A 241 30.81 33.17 -8.99
N LYS A 242 29.67 33.30 -9.69
CA LYS A 242 29.58 34.08 -10.93
C LYS A 242 29.92 35.57 -10.70
N LYS A 243 29.48 36.16 -9.59
CA LYS A 243 29.82 37.56 -9.24
C LYS A 243 31.31 37.73 -8.97
N ILE A 244 31.92 36.82 -8.20
CA ILE A 244 33.37 36.81 -7.94
C ILE A 244 34.13 36.67 -9.26
N TYR A 245 33.77 35.71 -10.11
CA TYR A 245 34.43 35.48 -11.40
C TYR A 245 34.37 36.68 -12.37
N LYS A 246 33.28 37.46 -12.31
CA LYS A 246 33.10 38.68 -13.12
C LYS A 246 33.84 39.89 -12.57
N LYS A 247 34.09 39.94 -11.25
CA LYS A 247 34.73 41.07 -10.57
C LYS A 247 36.22 41.22 -10.93
N TYR A 248 36.91 40.12 -11.20
CA TYR A 248 38.34 40.11 -11.50
C TYR A 248 38.59 39.97 -13.02
N GLU A 249 39.45 40.83 -13.54
CA GLU A 249 39.91 40.79 -14.93
C GLU A 249 40.82 39.58 -15.16
N ASP A 250 41.78 39.34 -14.25
CA ASP A 250 42.62 38.13 -14.26
C ASP A 250 41.82 36.90 -13.80
N LYS A 251 41.79 35.86 -14.65
CA LYS A 251 41.07 34.62 -14.38
C LYS A 251 41.82 33.68 -13.46
N ALA A 252 43.14 33.83 -13.31
CA ALA A 252 43.90 33.11 -12.29
C ALA A 252 43.55 33.64 -10.89
N GLU A 253 43.58 34.95 -10.69
CA GLU A 253 43.16 35.59 -9.44
C GLU A 253 41.69 35.30 -9.09
N ALA A 254 40.78 35.32 -10.08
CA ALA A 254 39.37 34.95 -9.88
C ALA A 254 39.21 33.54 -9.31
N ARG A 255 39.98 32.56 -9.82
CA ARG A 255 39.94 31.16 -9.37
C ARG A 255 40.46 31.01 -7.93
N LEU A 256 41.53 31.73 -7.56
CA LEU A 256 42.03 31.75 -6.19
C LEU A 256 40.96 32.27 -5.21
N LYS A 257 40.29 33.37 -5.55
CA LYS A 257 39.22 33.95 -4.72
C LYS A 257 37.98 33.07 -4.64
N ILE A 258 37.67 32.30 -5.68
CA ILE A 258 36.60 31.30 -5.65
C ILE A 258 36.96 30.12 -4.74
N ASN A 259 38.21 29.68 -4.73
CA ASN A 259 38.65 28.60 -3.83
C ASN A 259 38.67 29.02 -2.36
N GLU A 260 38.97 30.29 -2.08
CA GLU A 260 38.89 30.88 -0.72
C GLU A 260 37.42 31.11 -0.28
N TYR A 261 36.48 31.17 -1.22
CA TYR A 261 35.09 31.47 -0.94
C TYR A 261 34.39 30.28 -0.26
N LYS A 262 33.87 30.54 0.94
CA LYS A 262 33.00 29.63 1.69
C LYS A 262 31.60 30.22 1.73
N HIS A 263 30.65 29.53 1.11
CA HIS A 263 29.27 29.99 1.13
C HIS A 263 28.69 29.84 2.56
N PRO A 264 27.89 30.79 3.06
CA PRO A 264 27.32 30.72 4.41
C PRO A 264 26.55 29.43 4.68
N CYS A 265 26.77 28.81 5.84
CA CYS A 265 26.00 27.63 6.26
C CYS A 265 24.52 27.96 6.40
N VAL A 266 23.63 27.07 5.93
CA VAL A 266 22.17 27.28 5.89
C VAL A 266 21.54 27.51 7.27
N LYS A 267 22.17 27.02 8.34
CA LYS A 267 21.69 27.22 9.71
C LYS A 267 22.39 28.36 10.44
N CYS A 268 23.71 28.31 10.56
CA CYS A 268 24.44 29.26 11.40
C CYS A 268 24.86 30.54 10.67
N GLY A 269 24.75 30.59 9.35
CA GLY A 269 25.10 31.77 8.53
C GLY A 269 26.60 32.10 8.48
N ASN A 270 27.46 31.30 9.11
CA ASN A 270 28.92 31.48 9.06
C ASN A 270 29.49 30.99 7.73
N ASP A 271 30.57 31.60 7.26
CA ASP A 271 31.30 31.27 6.03
C ASP A 271 32.09 29.95 6.16
N VAL A 272 31.37 28.84 6.37
CA VAL A 272 31.94 27.51 6.62
C VAL A 272 31.46 26.44 5.65
N GLU A 273 30.58 26.79 4.71
CA GLU A 273 29.83 25.90 3.81
C GLU A 273 28.87 24.94 4.53
N THR A 274 27.80 24.57 3.83
CA THR A 274 26.95 23.42 4.15
C THR A 274 27.38 22.26 3.27
N LYS A 275 27.62 21.10 3.87
CA LYS A 275 27.99 19.86 3.18
C LYS A 275 26.74 19.03 2.94
N PHE A 276 26.29 18.95 1.69
CA PHE A 276 25.25 18.02 1.23
C PHE A 276 25.92 16.85 0.50
N PHE A 277 25.64 15.61 0.91
CA PHE A 277 26.21 14.42 0.28
C PHE A 277 25.37 13.18 0.54
N THR A 278 25.61 12.14 -0.25
CA THR A 278 25.01 10.82 -0.06
C THR A 278 26.11 9.85 0.35
N LYS A 279 25.87 9.06 1.39
CA LYS A 279 26.73 7.94 1.77
C LYS A 279 25.87 6.69 1.86
N ASP A 280 26.16 5.70 1.02
CA ASP A 280 25.34 4.51 0.84
C ASP A 280 23.89 4.90 0.46
N THR A 281 22.91 4.60 1.32
CA THR A 281 21.49 4.99 1.14
C THR A 281 21.12 6.24 1.95
N ILE A 282 22.08 6.90 2.62
CA ILE A 282 21.78 7.99 3.55
C ILE A 282 22.13 9.35 2.94
N LEU A 283 21.12 10.20 2.75
CA LEU A 283 21.29 11.62 2.43
C LEU A 283 21.68 12.38 3.69
N LYS A 284 22.74 13.19 3.60
CA LYS A 284 23.27 13.96 4.73
C LYS A 284 23.41 15.44 4.43
N ALA A 285 23.01 16.29 5.37
CA ALA A 285 23.35 17.72 5.39
C ALA A 285 23.99 18.10 6.73
N THR A 286 25.21 18.66 6.69
CA THR A 286 25.97 19.03 7.89
C THR A 286 26.68 20.37 7.72
N CYS A 287 26.99 21.02 8.84
CA CYS A 287 27.81 22.22 8.87
C CYS A 287 29.27 21.90 8.48
N GLY A 288 29.88 22.71 7.62
CA GLY A 288 31.26 22.52 7.18
C GLY A 288 32.33 22.93 8.19
N ASN A 289 31.97 23.47 9.36
CA ASN A 289 32.90 23.71 10.46
C ASN A 289 33.22 22.39 11.18
N GLU A 290 34.38 21.81 10.92
CA GLU A 290 34.80 20.53 11.49
C GLU A 290 35.22 20.62 12.96
N SER A 291 35.63 21.80 13.45
CA SER A 291 36.07 21.98 14.83
C SER A 291 34.93 22.29 15.80
N SER A 292 33.89 22.98 15.33
CA SER A 292 32.71 23.33 16.12
C SER A 292 31.48 23.46 15.21
N PRO A 293 30.91 22.34 14.73
CA PRO A 293 29.72 22.35 13.89
C PRO A 293 28.53 22.94 14.66
N CYS A 294 27.61 23.60 13.94
CA CYS A 294 26.33 23.98 14.53
C CYS A 294 25.40 22.76 14.60
N SER A 295 24.19 22.95 15.13
CA SER A 295 23.17 21.90 15.26
C SER A 295 22.58 21.41 13.93
N LEU A 296 23.09 21.83 12.78
CA LEU A 296 22.60 21.35 11.49
C LEU A 296 23.05 19.90 11.29
N ASN A 297 22.10 18.97 11.41
CA ASN A 297 22.31 17.56 11.17
C ASN A 297 21.05 16.95 10.57
N ILE A 298 21.09 16.66 9.27
CA ILE A 298 20.03 15.94 8.58
C ILE A 298 20.60 14.61 8.13
N GLU A 299 19.94 13.51 8.48
CA GLU A 299 20.24 12.16 8.01
C GLU A 299 18.94 11.48 7.58
N LEU A 300 18.77 11.25 6.28
CA LEU A 300 17.59 10.58 5.70
C LEU A 300 18.05 9.28 5.05
N ASP A 301 17.63 8.14 5.58
CA ASP A 301 17.85 6.85 4.92
C ASP A 301 16.79 6.69 3.83
N THR A 302 17.19 6.70 2.57
CA THR A 302 16.28 6.54 1.41
C THR A 302 15.84 5.11 1.21
N GLY A 303 16.19 4.22 2.14
CA GLY A 303 15.90 2.81 2.03
C GLY A 303 16.75 2.10 0.98
N GLY A 304 16.39 0.85 0.74
CA GLY A 304 17.00 0.01 -0.28
C GLY A 304 15.91 -0.79 -0.97
N TYR A 305 15.90 -0.74 -2.30
CA TYR A 305 15.00 -1.51 -3.14
C TYR A 305 15.81 -2.44 -4.04
N THR A 306 15.27 -3.62 -4.29
CA THR A 306 15.75 -4.51 -5.36
C THR A 306 14.72 -4.44 -6.47
N HIS A 307 15.15 -4.31 -7.72
CA HIS A 307 14.22 -4.37 -8.84
C HIS A 307 13.66 -5.80 -8.96
N LEU A 308 12.33 -5.95 -9.02
CA LEU A 308 11.64 -7.24 -9.08
C LEU A 308 12.17 -8.14 -10.21
N GLN A 309 12.45 -7.58 -11.39
CA GLN A 309 13.03 -8.34 -12.51
C GLN A 309 14.44 -8.89 -12.20
N ARG A 310 15.24 -8.13 -11.43
CA ARG A 310 16.56 -8.58 -11.01
C ARG A 310 16.44 -9.67 -9.94
N GLU A 311 15.58 -9.45 -8.95
CA GLU A 311 15.28 -10.45 -7.92
C GLU A 311 14.76 -11.75 -8.54
N LEU A 312 13.92 -11.67 -9.56
CA LEU A 312 13.44 -12.83 -10.31
C LEU A 312 14.56 -13.65 -10.95
N ILE A 313 15.58 -12.99 -11.50
CA ILE A 313 16.75 -13.66 -12.06
C ILE A 313 17.54 -14.35 -10.95
N GLU A 314 17.79 -13.63 -9.85
CA GLU A 314 18.55 -14.15 -8.70
C GLU A 314 17.84 -15.35 -8.05
N LEU A 315 16.52 -15.29 -7.87
CA LEU A 315 15.69 -16.39 -7.36
C LEU A 315 15.65 -17.58 -8.32
N LYS A 316 15.52 -17.32 -9.63
CA LYS A 316 15.57 -18.37 -10.64
C LYS A 316 16.90 -19.12 -10.61
N ASP A 317 18.01 -18.39 -10.53
CA ASP A 317 19.34 -18.98 -10.46
C ASP A 317 19.50 -19.82 -9.18
N ALA A 318 18.98 -19.34 -8.04
CA ALA A 318 18.97 -20.10 -6.78
C ALA A 318 18.16 -21.41 -6.89
N VAL A 319 16.99 -21.39 -7.53
CA VAL A 319 16.17 -22.59 -7.78
C VAL A 319 16.90 -23.58 -8.68
N GLU A 320 17.54 -23.11 -9.76
CA GLU A 320 18.32 -23.96 -10.66
C GLU A 320 19.56 -24.55 -9.98
N ASP A 321 20.24 -23.79 -9.12
CA ASP A 321 21.35 -24.29 -8.31
C ASP A 321 20.89 -25.31 -7.27
N GLY A 322 19.71 -25.13 -6.67
CA GLY A 322 19.06 -26.15 -5.84
C GLY A 322 18.87 -27.47 -6.59
N LYS A 323 18.40 -27.44 -7.84
CA LYS A 323 18.27 -28.64 -8.69
C LYS A 323 19.62 -29.31 -8.94
N LYS A 324 20.66 -28.53 -9.24
CA LYS A 324 22.04 -29.05 -9.43
C LYS A 324 22.56 -29.70 -8.15
N ASN A 325 22.30 -29.11 -6.99
CA ASN A 325 22.71 -29.65 -5.70
C ASN A 325 22.07 -31.03 -5.43
N PHE A 326 20.82 -31.25 -5.85
CA PHE A 326 20.22 -32.60 -5.77
C PHE A 326 20.90 -33.61 -6.68
N ILE A 327 21.32 -33.22 -7.88
CA ILE A 327 22.06 -34.09 -8.80
C ILE A 327 23.42 -34.46 -8.19
N ILE A 328 24.14 -33.48 -7.64
CA ILE A 328 25.44 -33.71 -6.97
C ILE A 328 25.26 -34.67 -5.80
N LEU A 329 24.27 -34.46 -4.93
CA LEU A 329 24.01 -35.35 -3.78
C LEU A 329 23.74 -36.80 -4.21
N LYS A 330 22.99 -36.99 -5.31
CA LYS A 330 22.74 -38.32 -5.88
C LYS A 330 24.01 -38.97 -6.41
N LEU A 331 24.87 -38.21 -7.08
CA LEU A 331 26.17 -38.71 -7.57
C LEU A 331 27.10 -39.06 -6.40
N ASP A 332 27.17 -38.21 -5.37
CA ASP A 332 28.01 -38.45 -4.19
C ASP A 332 27.61 -39.73 -3.46
N SER A 333 26.29 -39.99 -3.33
CA SER A 333 25.76 -41.24 -2.80
C SER A 333 26.09 -42.44 -3.70
N LEU A 334 25.89 -42.31 -5.03
CA LEU A 334 26.17 -43.39 -5.99
C LEU A 334 27.65 -43.83 -5.97
N PHE A 335 28.57 -42.88 -5.85
CA PHE A 335 30.02 -43.14 -5.85
C PHE A 335 30.59 -43.42 -4.44
N GLY A 336 29.75 -43.43 -3.40
CA GLY A 336 30.16 -43.75 -2.03
C GLY A 336 30.99 -42.67 -1.36
N TYR A 337 30.86 -41.40 -1.76
CA TYR A 337 31.50 -40.26 -1.10
C TYR A 337 30.78 -39.87 0.20
N ASN A 338 29.51 -40.24 0.36
CA ASN A 338 28.69 -40.01 1.56
C ASN A 338 28.11 -41.32 2.11
N THR A 339 27.81 -41.36 3.41
CA THR A 339 27.04 -42.45 4.01
C THR A 339 25.53 -42.28 3.74
N ASP A 340 24.76 -43.35 3.87
CA ASP A 340 23.31 -43.31 3.65
C ASP A 340 22.58 -42.39 4.66
N GLU A 341 23.05 -42.34 5.91
CA GLU A 341 22.51 -41.44 6.94
C GLU A 341 22.84 -39.97 6.65
N ASP A 342 24.09 -39.66 6.27
CA ASP A 342 24.50 -38.30 5.89
C ASP A 342 23.74 -37.81 4.65
N THR A 343 23.55 -38.69 3.67
CA THR A 343 22.81 -38.39 2.44
C THR A 343 21.34 -38.04 2.75
N LYS A 344 20.70 -38.79 3.65
CA LYS A 344 19.31 -38.52 4.05
C LYS A 344 19.16 -37.19 4.78
N HIS A 345 20.11 -36.84 5.66
CA HIS A 345 20.08 -35.56 6.37
C HIS A 345 20.28 -34.38 5.40
N GLN A 346 21.30 -34.45 4.54
CA GLN A 346 21.58 -33.41 3.54
C GLN A 346 20.44 -33.26 2.52
N TYR A 347 19.76 -34.35 2.18
CA TYR A 347 18.60 -34.32 1.28
C TYR A 347 17.48 -33.45 1.86
N ASN A 348 17.10 -33.65 3.12
CA ASN A 348 16.02 -32.89 3.76
C ASN A 348 16.37 -31.40 3.90
N GLN A 349 17.61 -31.08 4.24
CA GLN A 349 18.06 -29.69 4.32
C GLN A 349 17.98 -28.99 2.96
N ARG A 350 18.52 -29.62 1.91
CA ARG A 350 18.48 -29.09 0.53
C ARG A 350 17.06 -28.99 -0.01
N LEU A 351 16.15 -29.86 0.43
CA LEU A 351 14.72 -29.81 0.08
C LEU A 351 14.02 -28.61 0.69
N ASN A 352 14.29 -28.30 1.95
CA ASN A 352 13.73 -27.11 2.60
C ASN A 352 14.23 -25.83 1.92
N GLU A 353 15.53 -25.73 1.63
CA GLU A 353 16.11 -24.58 0.92
C GLU A 353 15.54 -24.44 -0.49
N TYR A 354 15.45 -25.54 -1.25
CA TYR A 354 14.85 -25.54 -2.59
C TYR A 354 13.39 -25.09 -2.57
N ASN A 355 12.58 -25.64 -1.66
CA ASN A 355 11.17 -25.28 -1.56
C ASN A 355 11.01 -23.78 -1.21
N PHE A 356 11.80 -23.28 -0.26
CA PHE A 356 11.80 -21.86 0.12
C PHE A 356 12.08 -20.95 -1.08
N PHE A 357 13.16 -21.19 -1.83
CA PHE A 357 13.46 -20.37 -3.01
C PHE A 357 12.45 -20.58 -4.16
N SER A 358 11.87 -21.77 -4.29
CA SER A 358 10.85 -22.05 -5.31
C SER A 358 9.55 -21.29 -5.02
N GLU A 359 9.11 -21.26 -3.77
CA GLU A 359 7.92 -20.50 -3.35
C GLU A 359 8.13 -18.99 -3.55
N LEU A 360 9.30 -18.46 -3.17
CA LEU A 360 9.66 -17.06 -3.43
C LEU A 360 9.71 -16.74 -4.93
N TYR A 361 10.31 -17.61 -5.73
CA TYR A 361 10.38 -17.44 -7.18
C TYR A 361 8.99 -17.44 -7.82
N GLU A 362 8.12 -18.37 -7.43
CA GLU A 362 6.75 -18.44 -7.93
C GLU A 362 5.94 -17.20 -7.56
N SER A 363 6.07 -16.72 -6.33
CA SER A 363 5.43 -15.49 -5.87
C SER A 363 5.90 -14.27 -6.66
N ALA A 364 7.22 -14.07 -6.78
CA ALA A 364 7.80 -12.97 -7.56
C ALA A 364 7.40 -13.06 -9.05
N LEU A 365 7.26 -14.28 -9.58
CA LEU A 365 6.87 -14.49 -10.98
C LEU A 365 5.42 -14.13 -11.22
N GLN A 366 4.53 -14.46 -10.28
CA GLN A 366 3.13 -14.05 -10.33
C GLN A 366 3.01 -12.53 -10.28
N GLU A 367 3.76 -11.87 -9.41
CA GLU A 367 3.72 -10.42 -9.29
C GLU A 367 4.24 -9.73 -10.57
N ASN A 368 5.36 -10.22 -11.11
CA ASN A 368 5.88 -9.73 -12.38
C ASN A 368 4.89 -9.93 -13.53
N LYS A 369 4.14 -11.04 -13.55
CA LYS A 369 3.08 -11.24 -14.56
C LYS A 369 1.95 -10.23 -14.41
N LYS A 370 1.51 -9.91 -13.20
CA LYS A 370 0.48 -8.87 -12.98
C LYS A 370 0.91 -7.51 -13.53
N ILE A 371 2.20 -7.21 -13.47
CA ILE A 371 2.77 -5.93 -13.90
C ILE A 371 3.01 -5.89 -15.42
N TYR A 372 3.66 -6.92 -15.97
CA TYR A 372 4.15 -6.91 -17.35
C TYR A 372 3.32 -7.76 -18.33
N ASP A 373 2.75 -8.89 -17.86
CA ASP A 373 2.03 -9.88 -18.66
C ASP A 373 0.56 -10.00 -18.22
N ASN A 374 -0.12 -8.86 -18.10
CA ASN A 374 -1.52 -8.79 -17.68
C ASN A 374 -2.46 -9.02 -18.87
N ASP A 375 -3.16 -10.16 -18.86
CA ASP A 375 -4.06 -10.58 -19.93
C ASP A 375 -5.26 -9.62 -20.11
N GLU A 376 -5.82 -9.12 -19.00
CA GLU A 376 -6.95 -8.19 -19.02
C GLU A 376 -6.54 -6.84 -19.64
N ARG A 377 -5.38 -6.31 -19.21
CA ARG A 377 -4.80 -5.08 -19.77
C ARG A 377 -4.50 -5.24 -21.26
N SER A 378 -3.95 -6.39 -21.65
CA SER A 378 -3.62 -6.71 -23.04
C SER A 378 -4.87 -6.76 -23.92
N LEU A 379 -5.94 -7.41 -23.45
CA LEU A 379 -7.22 -7.48 -24.15
C LEU A 379 -7.84 -6.09 -24.30
N SER A 380 -7.88 -5.30 -23.22
CA SER A 380 -8.39 -3.92 -23.23
C SER A 380 -7.62 -3.02 -24.20
N LEU A 381 -6.28 -3.14 -24.21
CA LEU A 381 -5.41 -2.41 -25.14
C LEU A 381 -5.73 -2.79 -26.59
N GLN A 382 -5.87 -4.09 -26.89
CA GLN A 382 -6.20 -4.56 -28.23
C GLN A 382 -7.55 -4.00 -28.70
N THR A 383 -8.60 -4.13 -27.89
CA THR A 383 -9.95 -3.64 -28.24
C THR A 383 -9.94 -2.13 -28.51
N LYS A 384 -9.26 -1.34 -27.68
CA LYS A 384 -9.16 0.11 -27.87
C LYS A 384 -8.32 0.48 -29.09
N GLN A 385 -7.27 -0.26 -29.40
CA GLN A 385 -6.47 -0.06 -30.62
C GLN A 385 -7.27 -0.34 -31.89
N GLU A 386 -8.10 -1.39 -31.89
CA GLU A 386 -9.00 -1.69 -33.00
C GLU A 386 -10.02 -0.56 -33.20
N LEU A 387 -10.64 -0.09 -32.12
CA LEU A 387 -11.55 1.07 -32.15
C LEU A 387 -10.83 2.34 -32.64
N PHE A 388 -9.60 2.58 -32.20
CA PHE A 388 -8.81 3.73 -32.63
C PHE A 388 -8.53 3.65 -34.14
N ALA A 389 -8.15 2.49 -34.65
CA ALA A 389 -7.92 2.26 -36.07
C ALA A 389 -9.20 2.50 -36.90
N GLU A 390 -10.36 2.05 -36.41
CA GLU A 390 -11.67 2.31 -37.03
C GLU A 390 -11.95 3.82 -37.11
N LYS A 391 -11.79 4.56 -36.01
CA LYS A 391 -12.03 6.02 -35.97
C LYS A 391 -11.08 6.78 -36.89
N VAL A 392 -9.80 6.40 -36.93
CA VAL A 392 -8.83 6.96 -37.90
C VAL A 392 -9.28 6.69 -39.33
N SER A 393 -9.78 5.49 -39.63
CA SER A 393 -10.29 5.14 -40.95
C SER A 393 -11.47 6.03 -41.36
N THR A 394 -12.42 6.25 -40.45
CA THR A 394 -13.58 7.14 -40.66
C THR A 394 -13.16 8.57 -40.92
N ILE A 395 -12.23 9.12 -40.13
CA ILE A 395 -11.68 10.47 -40.34
C ILE A 395 -10.99 10.57 -41.71
N ARG A 396 -10.21 9.56 -42.11
CA ARG A 396 -9.59 9.51 -43.45
C ARG A 396 -10.64 9.49 -44.55
N GLY A 397 -11.73 8.74 -44.37
CA GLY A 397 -12.87 8.73 -45.29
C GLY A 397 -13.49 10.11 -45.46
N MET A 398 -13.85 10.79 -44.36
CA MET A 398 -14.39 12.15 -44.39
C MET A 398 -13.40 13.15 -45.00
N THR A 399 -12.10 12.98 -44.77
CA THR A 399 -11.06 13.83 -45.36
C THR A 399 -11.01 13.67 -46.88
N ASN A 400 -11.17 12.45 -47.39
CA ASN A 400 -11.24 12.20 -48.82
C ASN A 400 -12.48 12.82 -49.46
N GLU A 401 -13.65 12.70 -48.81
CA GLU A 401 -14.90 13.33 -49.26
C GLU A 401 -14.78 14.86 -49.29
N TYR A 402 -14.18 15.47 -48.26
CA TYR A 402 -13.85 16.89 -48.26
C TYR A 402 -12.96 17.27 -49.45
N ASN A 403 -11.88 16.53 -49.70
CA ASN A 403 -10.96 16.83 -50.81
C ASN A 403 -11.63 16.74 -52.20
N GLN A 404 -12.66 15.91 -52.35
CA GLN A 404 -13.41 15.77 -53.61
C GLN A 404 -14.54 16.78 -53.75
N THR A 405 -15.25 17.09 -52.67
CA THR A 405 -16.50 17.88 -52.70
C THR A 405 -16.32 19.33 -52.26
N ASN A 406 -15.24 19.64 -51.54
CA ASN A 406 -14.98 20.91 -50.87
C ASN A 406 -16.10 21.33 -49.88
N ASN A 407 -16.85 20.36 -49.34
CA ASN A 407 -17.89 20.62 -48.33
C ASN A 407 -17.27 20.79 -46.93
N ASN A 408 -17.32 22.01 -46.40
CA ASN A 408 -16.77 22.37 -45.09
C ASN A 408 -17.44 21.69 -43.89
N GLU A 409 -18.63 21.09 -44.04
CA GLU A 409 -19.28 20.32 -42.96
C GLU A 409 -18.40 19.13 -42.52
N TYR A 410 -17.69 18.50 -43.47
CA TYR A 410 -16.74 17.43 -43.14
C TYR A 410 -15.60 17.90 -42.25
N LEU A 411 -15.14 19.16 -42.38
CA LEU A 411 -14.10 19.70 -41.50
C LEU A 411 -14.59 19.83 -40.06
N GLN A 412 -15.85 20.23 -39.86
CA GLN A 412 -16.45 20.28 -38.52
C GLN A 412 -16.60 18.86 -37.94
N LEU A 413 -17.10 17.91 -38.72
CA LEU A 413 -17.25 16.51 -38.28
C LEU A 413 -15.90 15.86 -37.95
N ILE A 414 -14.86 16.10 -38.76
CA ILE A 414 -13.49 15.62 -38.50
C ILE A 414 -12.95 16.21 -37.21
N SER A 415 -13.08 17.54 -37.03
CA SER A 415 -12.60 18.22 -35.83
C SER A 415 -13.32 17.71 -34.57
N ASP A 416 -14.63 17.54 -34.64
CA ASP A 416 -15.44 17.04 -33.52
C ASP A 416 -15.05 15.60 -33.17
N MET A 417 -14.94 14.71 -34.16
CA MET A 417 -14.55 13.32 -33.93
C MET A 417 -13.10 13.23 -33.40
N TYR A 418 -12.19 14.08 -33.87
CA TYR A 418 -10.83 14.14 -33.37
C TYR A 418 -10.77 14.56 -31.90
N ILE A 419 -11.48 15.63 -31.53
CA ILE A 419 -11.44 16.20 -30.17
C ILE A 419 -12.22 15.36 -29.18
N LYS A 420 -13.43 14.90 -29.54
CA LYS A 420 -14.37 14.23 -28.63
C LYS A 420 -14.15 12.72 -28.54
N GLU A 421 -13.57 12.10 -29.56
CA GLU A 421 -13.44 10.64 -29.60
C GLU A 421 -11.98 10.19 -29.74
N LEU A 422 -11.29 10.62 -30.80
CA LEU A 422 -9.97 10.07 -31.14
C LEU A 422 -8.89 10.45 -30.11
N LYS A 423 -8.85 11.71 -29.68
CA LYS A 423 -7.87 12.20 -28.69
C LYS A 423 -8.06 11.57 -27.31
N PRO A 424 -9.28 11.50 -26.73
CA PRO A 424 -9.52 10.76 -25.50
C PRO A 424 -9.10 9.28 -25.60
N LEU A 425 -9.48 8.61 -26.69
CA LEU A 425 -9.12 7.21 -26.90
C LEU A 425 -7.60 7.00 -27.01
N ALA A 426 -6.88 7.92 -27.67
CA ALA A 426 -5.41 7.89 -27.70
C ALA A 426 -4.79 7.99 -26.31
N ASN A 427 -5.34 8.87 -25.45
CA ASN A 427 -4.87 9.04 -24.08
C ASN A 427 -5.15 7.78 -23.24
N GLU A 428 -6.34 7.17 -23.37
CA GLU A 428 -6.67 5.91 -22.69
C GLU A 428 -5.72 4.78 -23.10
N ILE A 429 -5.41 4.64 -24.40
CA ILE A 429 -4.44 3.66 -24.89
C ILE A 429 -3.05 3.92 -24.30
N GLN A 430 -2.64 5.19 -24.21
CA GLN A 430 -1.36 5.57 -23.63
C GLN A 430 -1.29 5.20 -22.15
N GLN A 431 -2.32 5.54 -21.36
CA GLN A 431 -2.41 5.24 -19.93
C GLN A 431 -2.46 3.74 -19.63
N LEU A 432 -3.12 2.96 -20.50
CA LEU A 432 -3.13 1.49 -20.37
C LEU A 432 -1.78 0.86 -20.71
N ARG A 433 -0.99 1.49 -21.60
CA ARG A 433 0.31 0.96 -22.02
C ARG A 433 1.42 1.33 -21.04
N TYR A 434 1.37 2.55 -20.52
CA TYR A 434 2.38 3.11 -19.65
C TYR A 434 1.71 3.67 -18.41
N GLU A 435 1.98 3.03 -17.28
CA GLU A 435 1.54 3.51 -15.97
C GLU A 435 2.21 4.85 -15.63
N ASP A 436 3.47 5.00 -16.05
CA ASP A 436 4.25 6.21 -15.80
C ASP A 436 4.90 6.76 -17.09
N SER A 437 4.98 8.09 -17.19
CA SER A 437 5.55 8.78 -18.33
C SER A 437 6.11 10.13 -17.89
N GLU A 438 7.40 10.33 -18.16
CA GLU A 438 8.15 11.51 -17.73
C GLU A 438 8.71 12.25 -18.94
N VAL A 439 8.72 13.59 -18.88
CA VAL A 439 9.37 14.42 -19.90
C VAL A 439 10.57 15.11 -19.29
N GLU A 440 11.75 14.69 -19.69
CA GLU A 440 13.00 15.35 -19.38
C GLU A 440 13.23 16.51 -20.36
N ILE A 441 13.40 17.72 -19.84
CA ILE A 441 13.62 18.93 -20.63
C ILE A 441 15.10 19.33 -20.50
N ILE A 442 15.87 19.15 -21.56
CA ILE A 442 17.29 19.49 -21.63
C ILE A 442 17.46 20.79 -22.41
N ASP A 443 17.88 21.84 -21.71
CA ASP A 443 18.32 23.09 -22.35
C ASP A 443 19.79 22.98 -22.79
N ARG A 444 20.00 22.79 -24.10
CA ARG A 444 21.34 22.76 -24.72
C ARG A 444 21.78 24.10 -25.26
N SER A 445 21.12 25.19 -24.90
CA SER A 445 21.48 26.52 -25.37
C SER A 445 22.96 26.82 -25.06
N PRO A 446 23.77 27.16 -26.08
CA PRO A 446 25.21 27.31 -25.88
C PRO A 446 25.50 28.48 -24.93
N ASN A 447 26.13 28.17 -23.78
CA ASN A 447 26.62 29.18 -22.84
C ASN A 447 27.92 29.82 -23.38
N VAL A 448 27.80 30.75 -24.34
CA VAL A 448 28.95 31.53 -24.81
C VAL A 448 28.93 32.93 -24.17
N PRO A 449 29.93 33.31 -23.36
CA PRO A 449 30.06 34.68 -22.89
C PRO A 449 30.64 35.56 -24.01
N GLY A 450 29.88 36.56 -24.47
CA GLY A 450 30.48 37.77 -25.06
C GLY A 450 30.01 38.26 -26.43
N THR A 451 28.98 37.72 -27.08
CA THR A 451 28.53 38.25 -28.38
C THR A 451 27.17 38.92 -28.31
N ALA A 452 27.14 40.17 -28.76
CA ALA A 452 25.97 41.04 -28.79
C ALA A 452 24.80 40.46 -29.59
N LYS A 453 23.60 40.60 -29.01
CA LYS A 453 22.29 40.76 -29.66
C LYS A 453 22.17 40.17 -31.09
N GLY A 454 21.95 38.86 -31.17
CA GLY A 454 21.39 38.19 -32.35
C GLY A 454 20.52 37.04 -31.85
N LYS A 455 19.29 36.90 -32.38
CA LYS A 455 18.31 35.88 -31.96
C LYS A 455 18.96 34.48 -31.91
N PHE A 456 19.19 33.96 -30.71
CA PHE A 456 19.60 32.57 -30.52
C PHE A 456 18.33 31.71 -30.54
N MET A 457 18.31 30.63 -31.33
CA MET A 457 17.30 29.59 -31.18
C MET A 457 17.55 28.89 -29.84
N GLU A 458 16.58 28.92 -28.95
CA GLU A 458 16.55 28.04 -27.78
C GLU A 458 16.57 26.59 -28.29
N TYR A 459 17.58 25.83 -27.87
CA TYR A 459 17.71 24.42 -28.23
C TYR A 459 17.22 23.59 -27.05
N ILE A 460 15.89 23.55 -26.90
CA ILE A 460 15.20 22.74 -25.90
C ILE A 460 14.98 21.36 -26.51
N GLU A 461 15.59 20.35 -25.92
CA GLU A 461 15.36 18.94 -26.24
C GLU A 461 14.42 18.35 -25.19
N ASN A 462 13.27 17.82 -25.62
CA ASN A 462 12.35 17.11 -24.76
C ASN A 462 12.51 15.61 -25.00
N ILE A 463 12.89 14.86 -23.98
CA ILE A 463 13.00 13.40 -24.02
C ILE A 463 11.81 12.83 -23.25
N LEU A 464 10.98 12.04 -23.93
CA LEU A 464 9.86 11.33 -23.31
C LEU A 464 10.33 9.94 -22.87
N HIS A 465 10.31 9.69 -21.57
CA HIS A 465 10.52 8.39 -20.95
C HIS A 465 9.14 7.77 -20.68
N GLN A 466 8.94 6.51 -21.05
CA GLN A 466 7.67 5.82 -20.88
C GLN A 466 7.90 4.44 -20.26
N TYR A 467 7.25 4.19 -19.13
CA TYR A 467 7.45 2.98 -18.36
C TYR A 467 6.14 2.18 -18.30
N PRO A 468 6.19 0.86 -18.58
CA PRO A 468 5.00 0.02 -18.54
C PRO A 468 4.43 -0.15 -17.13
N ALA A 469 5.22 0.20 -16.10
CA ALA A 469 4.90 0.14 -14.68
C ALA A 469 5.59 1.29 -13.94
N SER A 470 4.99 1.78 -12.85
CA SER A 470 5.60 2.80 -11.98
C SER A 470 6.75 2.21 -11.15
N ILE A 471 7.61 3.07 -10.60
CA ILE A 471 8.72 2.60 -9.74
C ILE A 471 8.21 1.84 -8.52
N ASP A 472 7.08 2.27 -7.95
CA ASP A 472 6.43 1.64 -6.81
C ASP A 472 5.96 0.21 -7.13
N SER A 473 5.52 0.00 -8.37
CA SER A 473 5.11 -1.30 -8.91
C SER A 473 6.29 -2.24 -9.21
N ILE A 474 7.51 -1.74 -9.36
CA ILE A 474 8.70 -2.52 -9.78
C ILE A 474 9.56 -2.98 -8.60
N ASP A 475 9.29 -2.45 -7.41
CA ASP A 475 10.07 -2.72 -6.21
C ASP A 475 9.75 -4.08 -5.55
N SER A 476 10.81 -4.82 -5.24
CA SER A 476 10.87 -6.10 -4.53
C SER A 476 10.22 -6.11 -3.13
N PHE A 477 9.87 -7.32 -2.66
CA PHE A 477 9.45 -7.61 -1.28
C PHE A 477 10.50 -7.27 -0.21
N ALA A 478 11.78 -7.27 -0.57
CA ALA A 478 12.88 -6.95 0.34
C ALA A 478 13.19 -5.44 0.32
N ARG A 479 12.28 -4.63 0.88
CA ARG A 479 12.52 -3.19 1.08
C ARG A 479 13.18 -2.94 2.43
N LYS A 480 14.37 -2.34 2.42
CA LYS A 480 14.82 -1.59 3.59
C LYS A 480 14.06 -0.27 3.57
N GLN A 481 13.18 -0.04 4.55
CA GLN A 481 12.29 1.13 4.55
C GLN A 481 13.06 2.44 4.69
N GLU A 482 12.54 3.47 4.03
CA GLU A 482 12.99 4.84 4.16
C GLU A 482 12.60 5.43 5.52
N LYS A 483 13.50 6.20 6.13
CA LYS A 483 13.26 6.78 7.45
C LYS A 483 14.07 8.04 7.69
N VAL A 484 13.49 8.91 8.51
CA VAL A 484 14.18 10.09 9.04
C VAL A 484 15.00 9.64 10.24
N MET A 485 16.32 9.57 10.07
CA MET A 485 17.23 9.19 11.16
C MET A 485 17.51 10.36 12.08
N VAL A 486 17.77 11.54 11.50
CA VAL A 486 17.97 12.80 12.23
C VAL A 486 17.44 13.95 11.37
N PHE A 487 16.75 14.91 11.99
CA PHE A 487 16.28 16.11 11.29
C PHE A 487 16.39 17.36 12.16
N ASP A 488 17.62 17.78 12.40
CA ASP A 488 17.94 18.99 13.14
C ASP A 488 18.35 20.09 12.17
N ILE A 489 17.47 21.08 12.00
CA ILE A 489 17.75 22.30 11.26
C ILE A 489 18.02 23.40 12.24
#